data_AF-A0A3N7CY14-F1
#
_entry.id   AF-A0A3N7CY14-F1
#
_cell.length_a   1.000
_cell.length_b   1.000
_cell.length_c   1.000
_cell.angle_alpha   90.00
_cell.angle_beta   90.00
_cell.angle_gamma   90.00
#
_symmetry.space_group_name_H-M   'P 1'
#
loop_
_entity.id
_entity.type
_entity.pdbx_description
1 polymer ?
#
loop_
_entity_poly.entity_id
_entity_poly.type
_entity_poly.pdbx_seq_one_letter_code
_entity_poly.pdbx_strand_id
1 'polypeptide(L)'
;MSLRQRPAAPVASAAAVRPFDDRRTSAAIGAMATAFVVGGVATWLALGAARTARAQVAGPADGAPLMRAPLQVVAPVDLQRYAGMWHEQARLPNRFQKQCAGPVTAEYTPQPDGTVQVLNRCVRADGNFDEAIGTARVVPVAGQPGAGRLAVRFAPSWLSWLPMVWGDYWILKLDREYQVSLVGTPDRQYLWVLSRAPRLDDAVLQAELDYARSLGFDTDKVVLTGR
;
A
#
# COMPACT_ATOMS: atom_id res chain seq x y z
N MET A 1 -53.95 28.95 -23.96
CA MET A 1 -53.01 27.89 -23.52
C MET A 1 -51.65 28.22 -24.12
N SER A 2 -50.76 28.89 -23.38
CA SER A 2 -49.32 28.95 -23.70
C SER A 2 -48.55 29.36 -22.46
N LEU A 3 -47.51 28.61 -22.15
CA LEU A 3 -46.89 28.43 -20.85
C LEU A 3 -45.91 29.56 -20.50
N ARG A 4 -45.98 30.02 -19.24
CA ARG A 4 -45.03 30.96 -18.62
C ARG A 4 -43.62 30.36 -18.61
N GLN A 5 -42.65 31.08 -19.15
CA GLN A 5 -41.22 30.76 -19.00
C GLN A 5 -40.73 31.16 -17.60
N ARG A 6 -40.03 30.24 -16.93
CA ARG A 6 -39.30 30.49 -15.67
C ARG A 6 -37.86 30.94 -15.97
N PRO A 7 -37.27 31.85 -15.20
CA PRO A 7 -35.87 32.24 -15.39
C PRO A 7 -34.92 31.15 -14.86
N ALA A 8 -33.79 31.00 -15.54
CA ALA A 8 -32.70 30.08 -15.19
C ALA A 8 -31.85 30.62 -14.02
N ALA A 9 -31.39 29.72 -13.16
CA ALA A 9 -30.48 30.00 -12.06
C ALA A 9 -29.03 30.20 -12.55
N PRO A 10 -28.19 31.01 -11.87
CA PRO A 10 -26.82 31.25 -12.28
C PRO A 10 -25.91 30.06 -11.98
N VAL A 11 -24.99 29.78 -12.92
CA VAL A 11 -23.93 28.77 -12.78
C VAL A 11 -22.84 29.32 -11.87
N ALA A 12 -22.56 28.63 -10.76
CA ALA A 12 -21.46 28.97 -9.86
C ALA A 12 -20.11 28.61 -10.53
N SER A 13 -19.23 29.61 -10.62
CA SER A 13 -17.86 29.51 -11.12
C SER A 13 -17.00 28.71 -10.14
N ALA A 14 -16.30 27.68 -10.62
CA ALA A 14 -15.32 26.92 -9.85
C ALA A 14 -14.07 27.78 -9.58
N ALA A 15 -13.78 28.00 -8.30
CA ALA A 15 -12.62 28.77 -7.85
C ALA A 15 -11.30 28.05 -8.19
N ALA A 16 -10.34 28.84 -8.69
CA ALA A 16 -8.98 28.39 -9.00
C ALA A 16 -8.20 28.00 -7.72
N VAL A 17 -7.54 26.84 -7.76
CA VAL A 17 -6.63 26.36 -6.72
C VAL A 17 -5.35 27.20 -6.74
N ARG A 18 -4.99 27.81 -5.60
CA ARG A 18 -3.71 28.51 -5.44
C ARG A 18 -2.59 27.50 -5.12
N PRO A 19 -1.37 27.66 -5.68
CA PRO A 19 -0.24 26.83 -5.30
C PRO A 19 0.25 27.16 -3.88
N PHE A 20 0.72 26.12 -3.19
CA PHE A 20 1.24 26.17 -1.82
C PHE A 20 2.62 26.85 -1.81
N ASP A 21 2.81 27.81 -0.89
CA ASP A 21 4.02 28.60 -0.67
C ASP A 21 4.72 28.09 0.61
N ASP A 22 5.93 27.57 0.47
CA ASP A 22 6.70 26.84 1.50
C ASP A 22 7.72 27.71 2.27
N ARG A 23 7.53 29.05 2.28
CA ARG A 23 8.47 29.98 2.93
C ARG A 23 7.85 30.87 4.01
N ARG A 24 7.45 30.34 5.17
CA ARG A 24 7.32 31.11 6.43
C ARG A 24 7.66 30.21 7.63
N THR A 25 8.91 30.25 8.13
CA THR A 25 9.37 31.00 9.35
C THR A 25 8.63 30.61 10.64
N SER A 26 9.25 30.45 11.82
CA SER A 26 10.61 30.64 12.29
C SER A 26 10.73 30.00 13.68
N ALA A 27 11.97 29.71 14.06
CA ALA A 27 12.41 29.36 15.41
C ALA A 27 12.01 30.40 16.47
N ALA A 28 11.87 29.96 17.73
CA ALA A 28 12.42 30.63 18.91
C ALA A 28 11.95 30.00 20.24
N ILE A 29 12.93 29.67 21.09
CA ILE A 29 13.05 30.00 22.54
C ILE A 29 11.95 29.42 23.45
N GLY A 30 12.20 28.64 24.51
CA GLY A 30 13.37 28.56 25.39
C GLY A 30 12.91 28.75 26.85
N ALA A 31 13.73 28.25 27.78
CA ALA A 31 13.80 28.52 29.22
C ALA A 31 13.15 27.52 30.20
N MET A 32 14.04 26.89 30.96
CA MET A 32 13.86 26.18 32.23
C MET A 32 13.49 27.17 33.35
N ALA A 33 12.89 26.67 34.44
CA ALA A 33 13.11 27.19 35.79
C ALA A 33 12.89 26.11 36.85
N THR A 34 13.86 26.01 37.75
CA THR A 34 14.02 25.09 38.89
C THR A 34 13.62 25.75 40.22
N ALA A 35 13.56 24.91 41.27
CA ALA A 35 13.76 25.20 42.71
C ALA A 35 12.53 25.59 43.57
N PHE A 36 12.42 25.30 44.87
CA PHE A 36 12.90 24.26 45.83
C PHE A 36 12.28 24.66 47.22
N VAL A 37 12.27 23.74 48.21
CA VAL A 37 12.25 23.96 49.69
C VAL A 37 10.91 23.88 50.50
N VAL A 38 10.77 22.74 51.20
CA VAL A 38 10.47 22.46 52.64
C VAL A 38 9.12 22.80 53.28
N GLY A 39 8.50 21.77 53.88
CA GLY A 39 7.99 21.84 55.26
C GLY A 39 6.63 21.15 55.52
N GLY A 40 6.60 20.24 56.51
CA GLY A 40 5.41 20.06 57.35
C GLY A 40 4.66 18.73 57.23
N VAL A 41 4.99 17.80 58.13
CA VAL A 41 4.13 16.68 58.53
C VAL A 41 2.87 17.24 59.19
N ALA A 42 1.67 16.83 58.78
CA ALA A 42 0.58 16.40 59.66
C ALA A 42 -0.78 16.20 58.93
N THR A 43 -1.46 15.14 59.36
CA THR A 43 -2.92 14.98 59.46
C THR A 43 -3.76 14.77 58.19
N TRP A 44 -4.05 13.49 58.00
CA TRP A 44 -5.27 12.95 57.40
C TRP A 44 -6.55 13.53 58.02
N LEU A 45 -7.51 13.89 57.15
CA LEU A 45 -8.98 13.81 57.23
C LEU A 45 -9.69 15.10 56.81
N ALA A 46 -10.14 15.14 55.55
CA ALA A 46 -11.43 15.73 55.20
C ALA A 46 -11.88 15.20 53.82
N LEU A 47 -12.86 14.30 53.83
CA LEU A 47 -13.66 13.96 52.66
C LEU A 47 -14.41 15.20 52.17
N GLY A 48 -14.41 15.43 50.86
CA GLY A 48 -15.32 16.37 50.23
C GLY A 48 -14.95 16.65 48.78
N ALA A 49 -15.71 16.05 47.86
CA ALA A 49 -15.65 16.21 46.41
C ALA A 49 -14.57 15.42 45.65
N ALA A 50 -14.71 14.09 45.64
CA ALA A 50 -14.27 13.31 44.48
C ALA A 50 -15.16 13.69 43.27
N ARG A 51 -14.83 14.79 42.59
CA ARG A 51 -15.25 14.98 41.21
C ARG A 51 -14.66 13.79 40.45
N THR A 52 -15.53 12.96 39.87
CA THR A 52 -15.15 11.98 38.85
C THR A 52 -14.58 12.74 37.65
N ALA A 53 -13.33 13.16 37.75
CA ALA A 53 -12.55 13.52 36.59
C ALA A 53 -12.36 12.21 35.82
N ARG A 54 -13.17 12.00 34.78
CA ARG A 54 -12.75 11.10 33.70
C ARG A 54 -11.40 11.63 33.28
N ALA A 55 -10.33 10.88 33.54
CA ALA A 55 -9.07 11.11 32.89
C ALA A 55 -9.36 11.00 31.40
N GLN A 56 -9.48 12.14 30.72
CA GLN A 56 -9.40 12.19 29.28
C GLN A 56 -7.99 11.71 28.98
N VAL A 57 -7.85 10.46 28.57
CA VAL A 57 -6.63 10.00 27.93
C VAL A 57 -6.43 10.99 26.78
N ALA A 58 -5.41 11.83 26.89
CA ALA A 58 -5.06 12.75 25.83
C ALA A 58 -4.89 11.90 24.57
N GLY A 59 -5.74 12.13 23.58
CA GLY A 59 -5.50 11.60 22.24
C GLY A 59 -4.12 12.08 21.77
N PRO A 60 -3.46 11.32 20.88
CA PRO A 60 -2.19 11.77 20.33
C PRO A 60 -2.35 13.20 19.79
N ALA A 61 -1.36 14.05 20.06
CA ALA A 61 -1.37 15.45 19.62
C ALA A 61 -1.73 15.53 18.13
N ASP A 62 -2.66 16.42 17.79
CA ASP A 62 -3.04 16.72 16.41
C ASP A 62 -1.78 17.03 15.60
N GLY A 63 -1.38 16.12 14.71
CA GLY A 63 -0.20 16.27 13.86
C GLY A 63 0.95 15.28 14.09
N ALA A 64 0.84 14.33 15.04
CA ALA A 64 1.68 13.14 14.97
C ALA A 64 1.36 12.41 13.65
N PRO A 65 2.33 12.13 12.76
CA PRO A 65 2.04 11.34 11.57
C PRO A 65 1.44 10.02 12.07
N LEU A 66 0.20 9.74 11.67
CA LEU A 66 -0.42 8.44 11.92
C LEU A 66 0.50 7.42 11.24
N MET A 67 1.41 6.82 12.00
CA MET A 67 2.27 5.76 11.54
C MET A 67 1.34 4.68 11.04
N ARG A 68 1.22 4.54 9.72
CA ARG A 68 0.34 3.54 9.09
C ARG A 68 0.74 2.18 9.65
N ALA A 69 -0.27 1.41 10.08
CA ALA A 69 -0.04 0.09 10.64
C ALA A 69 0.84 -0.76 9.69
N PRO A 70 1.79 -1.56 10.22
CA PRO A 70 2.58 -2.47 9.38
C PRO A 70 1.67 -3.39 8.57
N LEU A 71 2.03 -3.63 7.31
CA LEU A 71 1.32 -4.59 6.47
C LEU A 71 1.61 -6.02 6.96
N GLN A 72 0.57 -6.85 6.97
CA GLN A 72 0.70 -8.28 7.17
C GLN A 72 0.77 -8.98 5.81
N VAL A 73 1.44 -10.13 5.78
CA VAL A 73 1.53 -11.00 4.60
C VAL A 73 0.81 -12.32 4.88
N VAL A 74 0.36 -12.99 3.83
CA VAL A 74 -0.21 -14.34 3.95
C VAL A 74 0.87 -15.29 4.44
N ALA A 75 0.56 -16.12 5.42
CA ALA A 75 1.42 -17.19 5.90
C ALA A 75 0.58 -18.40 6.34
N PRO A 76 0.89 -19.63 5.90
CA PRO A 76 1.91 -19.98 4.90
C PRO A 76 1.42 -19.76 3.45
N VAL A 77 2.36 -19.57 2.52
CA VAL A 77 2.16 -19.62 1.06
C VAL A 77 2.91 -20.82 0.50
N ASP A 78 2.20 -21.65 -0.25
CA ASP A 78 2.77 -22.75 -1.02
C ASP A 78 3.20 -22.25 -2.40
N LEU A 79 4.52 -22.08 -2.60
CA LEU A 79 5.07 -21.57 -3.84
C LEU A 79 4.89 -22.52 -5.03
N GLN A 80 4.70 -23.83 -4.80
CA GLN A 80 4.40 -24.76 -5.89
C GLN A 80 2.99 -24.53 -6.41
N ARG A 81 2.03 -24.27 -5.51
CA ARG A 81 0.66 -23.88 -5.90
C ARG A 81 0.59 -22.46 -6.47
N TYR A 82 1.49 -21.57 -6.07
CA TYR A 82 1.59 -20.21 -6.61
C TYR A 82 2.25 -20.15 -7.99
N ALA A 83 3.01 -21.19 -8.37
CA ALA A 83 3.70 -21.29 -9.65
C ALA A 83 2.76 -21.21 -10.86
N GLY A 84 3.32 -20.98 -12.04
CA GLY A 84 2.60 -20.82 -13.31
C GLY A 84 2.18 -19.39 -13.59
N MET A 85 1.31 -19.24 -14.57
CA MET A 85 0.90 -17.94 -15.11
C MET A 85 -0.16 -17.24 -14.25
N TRP A 86 -0.01 -15.93 -14.13
CA TRP A 86 -0.95 -14.99 -13.57
C TRP A 86 -1.17 -13.82 -14.53
N HIS A 87 -2.40 -13.32 -14.59
CA HIS A 87 -2.80 -12.17 -15.37
C HIS A 87 -2.99 -10.96 -14.46
N GLU A 88 -2.34 -9.85 -14.80
CA GLU A 88 -2.54 -8.57 -14.10
C GLU A 88 -3.93 -8.01 -14.44
N GLN A 89 -4.73 -7.76 -13.42
CA GLN A 89 -6.08 -7.19 -13.54
C GLN A 89 -6.09 -5.70 -13.20
N ALA A 90 -5.26 -5.31 -12.23
CA ALA A 90 -5.07 -3.92 -11.84
C ALA A 90 -3.68 -3.74 -11.24
N ARG A 91 -3.17 -2.51 -11.31
CA ARG A 91 -1.94 -2.11 -10.64
C ARG A 91 -1.96 -0.65 -10.22
N LEU A 92 -1.12 -0.29 -9.25
CA LEU A 92 -0.73 1.11 -9.11
C LEU A 92 0.23 1.53 -10.23
N PRO A 93 0.17 2.79 -10.70
CA PRO A 93 1.05 3.29 -11.75
C PRO A 93 2.52 3.11 -11.36
N ASN A 94 3.30 2.55 -12.26
CA ASN A 94 4.73 2.36 -12.09
C ASN A 94 5.49 2.72 -13.37
N ARG A 95 6.79 2.97 -13.22
CA ARG A 95 7.66 3.41 -14.31
C ARG A 95 8.06 2.32 -15.29
N PHE A 96 8.12 1.06 -14.85
CA PHE A 96 8.67 -0.06 -15.61
C PHE A 96 7.65 -0.75 -16.53
N GLN A 97 6.35 -0.50 -16.35
CA GLN A 97 5.27 -0.95 -17.24
C GLN A 97 4.58 0.24 -17.96
N LYS A 98 5.29 1.35 -18.19
CA LYS A 98 4.70 2.54 -18.86
C LYS A 98 4.37 2.29 -20.34
N GLN A 99 5.14 1.40 -20.95
CA GLN A 99 5.06 1.03 -22.36
C GLN A 99 4.06 -0.10 -22.63
N CYS A 100 3.53 -0.74 -21.59
CA CYS A 100 2.52 -1.79 -21.71
C CYS A 100 1.18 -1.14 -22.07
N ALA A 101 0.62 -1.50 -23.22
CA ALA A 101 -0.63 -0.99 -23.76
C ALA A 101 -1.75 -2.04 -23.80
N GLY A 102 -1.42 -3.31 -23.58
CA GLY A 102 -2.37 -4.42 -23.58
C GLY A 102 -2.24 -5.33 -22.35
N PRO A 103 -2.70 -6.60 -22.45
CA PRO A 103 -2.63 -7.55 -21.35
C PRO A 103 -1.21 -7.74 -20.83
N VAL A 104 -1.10 -7.91 -19.51
CA VAL A 104 0.16 -8.18 -18.82
C VAL A 104 0.06 -9.51 -18.07
N THR A 105 1.09 -10.33 -18.17
CA THR A 105 1.19 -11.61 -17.44
C THR A 105 2.48 -11.68 -16.65
N ALA A 106 2.44 -12.41 -15.54
CA ALA A 106 3.59 -12.83 -14.76
C ALA A 106 3.58 -14.36 -14.63
N GLU A 107 4.64 -15.03 -15.08
CA GLU A 107 4.81 -16.46 -14.91
C GLU A 107 5.89 -16.76 -13.88
N TYR A 108 5.55 -17.61 -12.90
CA TYR A 108 6.42 -17.97 -11.79
C TYR A 108 6.87 -19.43 -11.90
N THR A 109 8.17 -19.66 -11.96
CA THR A 109 8.75 -21.01 -12.11
C THR A 109 9.72 -21.29 -10.96
N PRO A 110 9.33 -22.11 -9.96
CA PRO A 110 10.22 -22.55 -8.89
C PRO A 110 11.49 -23.22 -9.44
N GLN A 111 12.63 -22.90 -8.84
CA GLN A 111 13.95 -23.39 -9.27
C GLN A 111 14.53 -24.37 -8.24
N PRO A 112 15.45 -25.27 -8.66
CA PRO A 112 16.09 -26.24 -7.76
C PRO A 112 16.88 -25.61 -6.60
N ASP A 113 17.35 -24.37 -6.75
CA ASP A 113 18.08 -23.62 -5.72
C ASP A 113 17.17 -22.93 -4.69
N GLY A 114 15.84 -23.14 -4.79
CA GLY A 114 14.84 -22.54 -3.91
C GLY A 114 14.44 -21.12 -4.30
N THR A 115 15.00 -20.55 -5.37
CA THR A 115 14.50 -19.30 -5.95
C THR A 115 13.30 -19.55 -6.86
N VAL A 116 12.68 -18.48 -7.34
CA VAL A 116 11.58 -18.53 -8.31
C VAL A 116 11.96 -17.63 -9.49
N GLN A 117 11.99 -18.17 -10.70
CA GLN A 117 12.10 -17.35 -11.90
C GLN A 117 10.78 -16.60 -12.12
N VAL A 118 10.88 -15.33 -12.51
CA VAL A 118 9.73 -14.48 -12.82
C VAL A 118 9.85 -14.04 -14.28
N LEU A 119 8.89 -14.39 -15.13
CA LEU A 119 8.77 -13.86 -16.49
C LEU A 119 7.57 -12.92 -16.56
N ASN A 120 7.83 -11.62 -16.64
CA ASN A 120 6.80 -10.63 -16.94
C ASN A 120 6.73 -10.39 -18.45
N ARG A 121 5.53 -10.34 -18.99
CA ARG A 121 5.28 -10.11 -20.42
C ARG A 121 4.11 -9.17 -20.61
N CYS A 122 4.23 -8.20 -21.51
CA CYS A 122 3.11 -7.35 -21.90
C CYS A 122 3.11 -7.02 -23.39
N VAL A 123 1.95 -6.62 -23.91
CA VAL A 123 1.81 -6.13 -25.28
C VAL A 123 2.03 -4.62 -25.31
N ARG A 124 2.87 -4.14 -26.24
CA ARG A 124 3.12 -2.73 -26.53
C ARG A 124 2.11 -2.18 -27.54
N ALA A 125 2.06 -0.86 -27.69
CA ALA A 125 1.15 -0.19 -28.62
C ALA A 125 1.37 -0.57 -30.10
N ASP A 126 2.57 -1.01 -30.45
CA ASP A 126 2.93 -1.50 -31.79
C ASP A 126 2.56 -2.98 -32.01
N GLY A 127 1.97 -3.64 -31.02
CA GLY A 127 1.60 -5.06 -31.05
C GLY A 127 2.74 -6.02 -30.69
N ASN A 128 3.98 -5.53 -30.51
CA ASN A 128 5.09 -6.37 -30.08
C ASN A 128 5.02 -6.69 -28.58
N PHE A 129 5.69 -7.78 -28.19
CA PHE A 129 5.83 -8.13 -26.78
C PHE A 129 7.02 -7.44 -26.15
N ASP A 130 6.85 -7.01 -24.90
CA ASP A 130 7.92 -6.61 -24.00
C ASP A 130 8.04 -7.64 -22.88
N GLU A 131 9.25 -8.12 -22.63
CA GLU A 131 9.52 -9.22 -21.71
C GLU A 131 10.63 -8.87 -20.73
N ALA A 132 10.44 -9.24 -19.46
CA ALA A 132 11.42 -9.06 -18.41
C ALA A 132 11.54 -10.33 -17.57
N ILE A 133 12.73 -10.91 -17.56
CA ILE A 133 13.07 -12.10 -16.76
C ILE A 133 13.76 -11.65 -15.47
N GLY A 134 13.29 -12.15 -14.35
CA GLY A 134 13.82 -11.87 -13.02
C GLY A 134 13.90 -13.11 -12.14
N THR A 135 14.36 -12.90 -10.93
CA THR A 135 14.48 -13.92 -9.89
C THR A 135 13.87 -13.39 -8.60
N ALA A 136 13.04 -14.19 -7.95
CA ALA A 136 12.47 -13.94 -6.65
C ALA A 136 13.05 -14.91 -5.61
N ARG A 137 13.17 -14.45 -4.36
CA ARG A 137 13.54 -15.28 -3.21
C ARG A 137 12.64 -14.96 -2.02
N VAL A 138 12.38 -15.97 -1.19
CA VAL A 138 11.64 -15.78 0.07
C VAL A 138 12.51 -15.01 1.07
N VAL A 139 11.90 -14.03 1.73
CA VAL A 139 12.50 -13.30 2.85
C VAL A 139 11.90 -13.85 4.14
N PRO A 140 12.69 -14.50 5.01
CA PRO A 140 12.18 -15.06 6.26
C PRO A 140 11.52 -14.01 7.15
N VAL A 141 10.41 -14.39 7.77
CA VAL A 141 9.70 -13.59 8.78
C VAL A 141 9.72 -14.38 10.09
N ALA A 142 10.25 -13.77 11.14
CA ALA A 142 10.36 -14.42 12.45
C ALA A 142 8.97 -14.84 12.96
N GLY A 143 8.82 -16.11 13.32
CA GLY A 143 7.55 -16.67 13.81
C GLY A 143 6.49 -16.93 12.73
N GLN A 144 6.78 -16.70 11.44
CA GLN A 144 5.85 -16.94 10.33
C GLN A 144 6.52 -17.80 9.23
N PRO A 145 6.65 -19.11 9.44
CA PRO A 145 7.20 -20.00 8.42
C PRO A 145 6.34 -19.98 7.15
N GLY A 146 6.99 -19.89 5.99
CA GLY A 146 6.29 -19.82 4.70
C GLY A 146 5.56 -18.50 4.44
N ALA A 147 5.90 -17.41 5.14
CA ALA A 147 5.34 -16.10 4.85
C ALA A 147 5.54 -15.71 3.37
N GLY A 148 4.49 -15.17 2.75
CA GLY A 148 4.46 -14.66 1.38
C GLY A 148 5.22 -13.35 1.20
N ARG A 149 6.36 -13.19 1.87
CA ARG A 149 7.27 -12.05 1.76
C ARG A 149 8.42 -12.45 0.85
N LEU A 150 8.50 -11.83 -0.32
CA LEU A 150 9.53 -12.10 -1.30
C LEU A 150 10.31 -10.83 -1.64
N ALA A 151 11.52 -11.04 -2.15
CA ALA A 151 12.34 -10.02 -2.77
C ALA A 151 12.59 -10.43 -4.23
N VAL A 152 12.34 -9.54 -5.18
CA VAL A 152 12.43 -9.79 -6.63
C VAL A 152 13.48 -8.90 -7.27
N ARG A 153 14.24 -9.44 -8.22
CA ARG A 153 15.32 -8.73 -8.93
C ARG A 153 15.24 -9.02 -10.42
N PHE A 154 15.29 -7.96 -11.23
CA PHE A 154 15.38 -8.03 -12.71
C PHE A 154 16.77 -7.62 -13.25
N ALA A 155 17.70 -7.28 -12.35
CA ALA A 155 19.09 -6.98 -12.72
C ALA A 155 19.86 -8.26 -13.13
N PRO A 156 21.06 -8.15 -13.71
CA PRO A 156 21.99 -9.28 -13.92
C PRO A 156 22.44 -9.95 -12.62
N SER A 157 22.65 -11.27 -12.65
CA SER A 157 22.96 -12.11 -11.46
C SER A 157 24.21 -11.66 -10.70
N TRP A 158 25.23 -11.15 -11.38
CA TRP A 158 26.45 -10.62 -10.76
C TRP A 158 26.22 -9.37 -9.89
N LEU A 159 25.05 -8.72 -9.99
CA LEU A 159 24.63 -7.62 -9.11
C LEU A 159 23.79 -8.07 -7.90
N SER A 160 23.56 -9.38 -7.72
CA SER A 160 22.67 -9.90 -6.66
C SER A 160 23.14 -9.57 -5.24
N TRP A 161 24.42 -9.24 -5.06
CA TRP A 161 25.00 -8.84 -3.78
C TRP A 161 24.58 -7.44 -3.33
N LEU A 162 24.09 -6.59 -4.25
CA LEU A 162 23.61 -5.25 -3.93
C LEU A 162 22.16 -5.30 -3.43
N PRO A 163 21.86 -4.84 -2.20
CA PRO A 163 20.48 -4.84 -1.71
C PRO A 163 19.53 -4.00 -2.56
N MET A 164 20.00 -2.92 -3.18
CA MET A 164 19.16 -1.98 -3.93
C MET A 164 18.53 -2.55 -5.22
N VAL A 165 19.05 -3.67 -5.74
CA VAL A 165 18.49 -4.30 -6.94
C VAL A 165 17.31 -5.23 -6.64
N TRP A 166 17.02 -5.45 -5.36
CA TRP A 166 15.91 -6.26 -4.90
C TRP A 166 14.73 -5.36 -4.53
N GLY A 167 13.60 -5.55 -5.19
CA GLY A 167 12.33 -4.94 -4.85
C GLY A 167 11.47 -5.85 -3.97
N ASP A 168 10.68 -5.25 -3.09
CA ASP A 168 9.71 -5.98 -2.28
C ASP A 168 8.56 -6.54 -3.14
N TYR A 169 8.15 -7.78 -2.84
CA TYR A 169 6.96 -8.42 -3.39
C TYR A 169 6.25 -9.15 -2.24
N TRP A 170 5.21 -8.54 -1.69
CA TRP A 170 4.51 -9.07 -0.51
C TRP A 170 3.11 -9.51 -0.91
N ILE A 171 2.79 -10.79 -0.69
CA ILE A 171 1.45 -11.34 -0.90
C ILE A 171 0.60 -10.95 0.31
N LEU A 172 -0.29 -9.98 0.12
CA LEU A 172 -1.10 -9.36 1.18
C LEU A 172 -2.42 -10.10 1.40
N LYS A 173 -2.93 -10.73 0.33
CA LYS A 173 -4.11 -11.58 0.35
C LYS A 173 -4.01 -12.59 -0.79
N LEU A 174 -4.47 -13.81 -0.52
CA LEU A 174 -4.48 -14.92 -1.45
C LEU A 174 -5.69 -15.78 -1.12
N ASP A 175 -6.50 -16.12 -2.11
CA ASP A 175 -7.62 -17.04 -1.92
C ASP A 175 -7.13 -18.48 -1.70
N ARG A 176 -7.99 -19.33 -1.15
CA ARG A 176 -7.63 -20.70 -0.77
C ARG A 176 -7.29 -21.56 -1.99
N GLU A 177 -7.88 -21.25 -3.14
CA GLU A 177 -7.74 -21.95 -4.42
C GLU A 177 -6.62 -21.38 -5.30
N TYR A 178 -5.92 -20.32 -4.86
CA TYR A 178 -4.82 -19.67 -5.57
C TYR A 178 -5.25 -19.14 -6.95
N GLN A 179 -6.48 -18.62 -7.03
CA GLN A 179 -7.08 -18.01 -8.21
C GLN A 179 -6.88 -16.49 -8.26
N VAL A 180 -6.79 -15.81 -7.11
CA VAL A 180 -6.69 -14.35 -6.98
C VAL A 180 -5.66 -14.00 -5.91
N SER A 181 -4.70 -13.14 -6.26
CA SER A 181 -3.63 -12.69 -5.37
C SER A 181 -3.56 -11.17 -5.37
N LEU A 182 -3.51 -10.59 -4.16
CA LEU A 182 -3.22 -9.18 -3.94
C LEU A 182 -1.78 -9.05 -3.48
N VAL A 183 -0.98 -8.32 -4.25
CA VAL A 183 0.44 -8.13 -3.99
C VAL A 183 0.73 -6.64 -3.85
N GLY A 184 1.61 -6.27 -2.92
CA GLY A 184 2.08 -4.89 -2.82
C GLY A 184 3.45 -4.75 -2.16
N THR A 185 3.83 -3.50 -1.93
CA THR A 185 5.07 -3.12 -1.24
C THR A 185 4.78 -2.48 0.13
N PRO A 186 5.70 -2.58 1.11
CA PRO A 186 5.49 -2.06 2.47
C PRO A 186 5.23 -0.54 2.53
N ASP A 187 5.81 0.21 1.60
CA ASP A 187 5.65 1.66 1.44
C ASP A 187 4.32 2.06 0.77
N ARG A 188 3.55 1.08 0.28
CA ARG A 188 2.28 1.21 -0.45
C ARG A 188 2.37 1.99 -1.75
N GLN A 189 3.57 2.06 -2.34
CA GLN A 189 3.76 2.71 -3.64
C GLN A 189 3.44 1.79 -4.83
N TYR A 190 3.47 0.48 -4.61
CA TYR A 190 3.16 -0.51 -5.64
C TYR A 190 2.11 -1.51 -5.16
N LEU A 191 1.19 -1.84 -6.05
CA LEU A 191 0.09 -2.77 -5.83
C LEU A 191 -0.19 -3.49 -7.14
N TRP A 192 -0.54 -4.77 -7.07
CA TRP A 192 -1.05 -5.57 -8.17
C TRP A 192 -2.19 -6.46 -7.69
N VAL A 193 -3.24 -6.54 -8.50
CA VAL A 193 -4.26 -7.60 -8.42
C VAL A 193 -3.97 -8.58 -9.54
N LEU A 194 -3.69 -9.82 -9.17
CA LEU A 194 -3.36 -10.90 -10.08
C LEU A 194 -4.47 -11.95 -10.07
N SER A 195 -4.76 -12.53 -11.24
CA SER A 195 -5.76 -13.58 -11.40
C SER A 195 -5.23 -14.72 -12.27
N ARG A 196 -5.65 -15.96 -12.00
CA ARG A 196 -5.42 -17.10 -12.90
C ARG A 196 -6.24 -17.01 -14.18
N ALA A 197 -7.44 -16.43 -14.09
CA ALA A 197 -8.25 -16.13 -15.27
C ALA A 197 -7.76 -14.85 -15.95
N PRO A 198 -7.76 -14.78 -17.30
CA PRO A 198 -7.38 -13.58 -18.05
C PRO A 198 -8.19 -12.34 -17.68
N ARG A 199 -9.48 -12.54 -17.36
CA ARG A 199 -10.41 -11.49 -16.93
C ARG A 199 -11.08 -11.93 -15.63
N LEU A 200 -10.92 -11.12 -14.60
CA LEU A 200 -11.55 -11.30 -13.30
C LEU A 200 -12.95 -10.66 -13.30
N ASP A 201 -13.87 -11.23 -12.52
CA ASP A 201 -15.18 -10.63 -12.27
C ASP A 201 -15.03 -9.27 -11.59
N ASP A 202 -15.80 -8.27 -12.02
CA ASP A 202 -15.65 -6.89 -11.57
C ASP A 202 -15.98 -6.74 -10.07
N ALA A 203 -16.90 -7.55 -9.51
CA ALA A 203 -17.20 -7.50 -8.08
C ALA A 203 -16.04 -8.08 -7.25
N VAL A 204 -15.38 -9.14 -7.75
CA VAL A 204 -14.20 -9.71 -7.10
C VAL A 204 -13.03 -8.73 -7.16
N LEU A 205 -12.78 -8.12 -8.31
CA LEU A 205 -11.75 -7.09 -8.46
C LEU A 205 -11.99 -5.91 -7.50
N GLN A 206 -13.23 -5.42 -7.43
CA GLN A 206 -13.58 -4.33 -6.53
C GLN A 206 -13.37 -4.71 -5.06
N ALA A 207 -13.70 -5.94 -4.67
CA ALA A 207 -13.45 -6.43 -3.31
C ALA A 207 -11.95 -6.48 -2.96
N GLU A 208 -11.07 -6.84 -3.92
CA GLU A 208 -9.62 -6.78 -3.71
C GLU A 208 -9.11 -5.34 -3.57
N LEU A 209 -9.63 -4.41 -4.37
CA LEU A 209 -9.28 -3.00 -4.29
C LEU A 209 -9.80 -2.37 -2.98
N ASP A 210 -11.00 -2.70 -2.53
CA ASP A 210 -11.53 -2.19 -1.26
C ASP A 210 -10.71 -2.70 -0.08
N TYR A 211 -10.29 -3.97 -0.11
CA TYR A 211 -9.36 -4.51 0.86
C TYR A 211 -8.01 -3.78 0.81
N ALA A 212 -7.43 -3.56 -0.37
CA ALA A 212 -6.20 -2.77 -0.53
C ALA A 212 -6.34 -1.33 0.01
N ARG A 213 -7.50 -0.69 -0.22
CA ARG A 213 -7.80 0.65 0.32
C ARG A 213 -7.79 0.63 1.84
N SER A 214 -8.36 -0.40 2.47
CA SER A 214 -8.33 -0.57 3.93
C SER A 214 -6.91 -0.70 4.51
N LEU A 215 -5.98 -1.22 3.71
CA LEU A 215 -4.57 -1.32 4.05
C LEU A 215 -3.79 0.01 3.83
N GLY A 216 -4.43 1.03 3.25
CA GLY A 216 -3.87 2.36 3.03
C GLY A 216 -3.18 2.55 1.68
N PHE A 217 -3.50 1.72 0.68
CA PHE A 217 -3.13 1.95 -0.71
C PHE A 217 -4.06 2.98 -1.36
N ASP A 218 -3.53 3.80 -2.26
CA ASP A 218 -4.28 4.83 -2.99
C ASP A 218 -4.96 4.23 -4.23
N THR A 219 -6.00 3.44 -3.99
CA THR A 219 -6.64 2.63 -5.03
C THR A 219 -7.41 3.44 -6.05
N ASP A 220 -7.59 4.74 -5.84
CA ASP A 220 -8.25 5.62 -6.81
C ASP A 220 -7.32 5.94 -8.00
N LYS A 221 -6.03 5.63 -7.87
CA LYS A 221 -5.01 5.77 -8.93
C LYS A 221 -4.78 4.50 -9.74
N VAL A 222 -5.48 3.39 -9.45
CA VAL A 222 -5.18 2.12 -10.14
C VAL A 222 -5.41 2.23 -11.64
N VAL A 223 -4.51 1.60 -12.38
CA VAL A 223 -4.68 1.32 -13.81
C VAL A 223 -5.23 -0.09 -13.92
N LEU A 224 -6.30 -0.25 -14.68
CA LEU A 224 -6.92 -1.54 -14.97
C LEU A 224 -6.25 -2.14 -16.21
N THR A 225 -6.01 -3.44 -16.15
CA THR A 225 -5.31 -4.21 -17.19
C THR A 225 -6.20 -5.40 -17.59
N GLY A 226 -6.15 -5.84 -18.86
CA GLY A 226 -6.85 -7.05 -19.30
C GLY A 226 -8.36 -6.92 -19.51
N ARG A 227 -8.84 -5.73 -19.89
CA ARG A 227 -10.24 -5.46 -20.23
C ARG A 227 -10.45 -5.30 -21.74
#